data_AF-A0A923CUH2-F1
#
_entry.id   AF-A0A923CUH2-F1
#
_cell.length_a   1.000
_cell.length_b   1.000
_cell.length_c   1.000
_cell.angle_alpha   90.00
_cell.angle_beta   90.00
_cell.angle_gamma   90.00
#
_symmetry.space_group_name_H-M   'P 1'
#
loop_
_entity.id
_entity.type
_entity.pdbx_description
1 polymer ?
#
loop_
_entity_poly.entity_id
_entity_poly.type
_entity_poly.pdbx_seq_one_letter_code
_entity_poly.pdbx_strand_id
1 'polypeptide(L)'
;MQLCAKCHQDTALLKKLNVSDKALAAVESYNRSIHGKLVRLGSKKAADCISCHSSNALHDIYGKDDPRATIHPDNLAKTCNQCHKKTNDWFVKIAVHPSVDHKENIVIYGMNLVLRVALYGSVISLMGLMLFETIGRRRSGIRFLFRRGTSWQGRSKTKSKKGKQ
;
A
#
# COMPACT_ATOMS: atom_id res chain seq x y z
N MET A 1 -8.64 -8.28 15.45
CA MET A 1 -7.93 -8.89 14.30
C MET A 1 -7.12 -10.14 14.59
N GLN A 2 -6.42 -10.25 15.71
CA GLN A 2 -5.50 -11.39 15.93
C GLN A 2 -6.21 -12.76 16.00
N LEU A 3 -7.47 -12.80 16.42
CA LEU A 3 -8.22 -14.04 16.57
C LEU A 3 -8.36 -14.81 15.23
N CYS A 4 -8.87 -14.15 14.18
CA CYS A 4 -9.05 -14.76 12.86
C CYS A 4 -7.70 -15.05 12.19
N ALA A 5 -6.76 -14.10 12.33
CA ALA A 5 -5.46 -14.19 11.70
C ALA A 5 -4.63 -15.39 12.19
N LYS A 6 -4.75 -15.80 13.47
CA LYS A 6 -4.01 -16.95 14.01
C LYS A 6 -4.07 -18.21 13.13
N CYS A 7 -5.26 -18.51 12.60
CA CYS A 7 -5.45 -19.66 11.71
C CYS A 7 -5.41 -19.26 10.22
N HIS A 8 -6.01 -18.11 9.85
CA HIS A 8 -6.10 -17.70 8.44
C HIS A 8 -4.79 -17.15 7.85
N GLN A 9 -3.76 -16.89 8.68
CA GLN A 9 -2.42 -16.53 8.20
C GLN A 9 -1.49 -17.74 8.11
N ASP A 10 -1.87 -18.90 8.66
CA ASP A 10 -1.06 -20.10 8.65
C ASP A 10 -1.23 -20.84 7.30
N THR A 11 -0.36 -20.51 6.36
CA THR A 11 -0.38 -21.11 5.03
C THR A 11 -0.10 -22.62 5.05
N ALA A 12 0.62 -23.14 6.05
CA ALA A 12 0.87 -24.57 6.15
C ALA A 12 -0.39 -25.32 6.57
N LEU A 13 -1.12 -24.79 7.55
CA LEU A 13 -2.43 -25.30 7.97
C LEU A 13 -3.44 -25.22 6.82
N LEU A 14 -3.55 -24.07 6.16
CA LEU A 14 -4.52 -23.87 5.07
C LEU A 14 -4.25 -24.77 3.86
N LYS A 15 -2.97 -25.01 3.51
CA LYS A 15 -2.61 -25.98 2.46
C LYS A 15 -2.98 -27.40 2.85
N LYS A 16 -2.76 -27.79 4.11
CA LYS A 16 -3.17 -29.11 4.61
C LYS A 16 -4.69 -29.30 4.57
N LEU A 17 -5.44 -28.24 4.80
CA LEU A 17 -6.90 -28.22 4.70
C LEU A 17 -7.42 -28.04 3.26
N ASN A 18 -6.52 -28.04 2.26
CA ASN A 18 -6.83 -27.92 0.84
C ASN A 18 -7.63 -26.65 0.50
N VAL A 19 -7.36 -25.54 1.20
CA VAL A 19 -7.99 -24.24 0.96
C VAL A 19 -7.34 -23.58 -0.26
N SER A 20 -8.14 -22.92 -1.09
CA SER A 20 -7.67 -22.26 -2.33
C SER A 20 -6.47 -21.34 -2.12
N ASP A 21 -5.56 -21.28 -3.10
CA ASP A 21 -4.36 -20.43 -3.06
C ASP A 21 -4.68 -18.94 -2.84
N LYS A 22 -5.81 -18.46 -3.39
CA LYS A 22 -6.28 -17.07 -3.20
C LYS A 22 -6.55 -16.74 -1.73
N ALA A 23 -7.00 -17.71 -0.94
CA ALA A 23 -7.26 -17.53 0.48
C ALA A 23 -5.97 -17.47 1.32
N LEU A 24 -4.86 -18.07 0.84
CA LEU A 24 -3.58 -18.07 1.55
C LEU A 24 -3.03 -16.65 1.74
N ALA A 25 -3.29 -15.75 0.78
CA ALA A 25 -2.86 -14.36 0.82
C ALA A 25 -3.94 -13.39 1.34
N ALA A 26 -5.10 -13.88 1.76
CA ALA A 26 -6.24 -13.04 2.13
C ALA A 26 -5.94 -12.14 3.33
N VAL A 27 -5.32 -12.67 4.39
CA VAL A 27 -4.96 -11.89 5.59
C VAL A 27 -3.93 -10.80 5.26
N GLU A 28 -2.91 -11.13 4.48
CA GLU A 28 -1.86 -10.19 4.10
C GLU A 28 -2.40 -9.08 3.19
N SER A 29 -3.20 -9.44 2.18
CA SER A 29 -3.82 -8.47 1.27
C SER A 29 -4.79 -7.55 2.01
N TYR A 30 -5.58 -8.07 2.94
CA TYR A 30 -6.44 -7.26 3.81
C TYR A 30 -5.62 -6.28 4.67
N ASN A 31 -4.54 -6.74 5.29
CA ASN A 31 -3.67 -5.89 6.11
C ASN A 31 -3.03 -4.74 5.32
N ARG A 32 -2.89 -4.89 4.00
CA ARG A 32 -2.42 -3.83 3.09
C ARG A 32 -3.53 -2.86 2.65
N SER A 33 -4.79 -3.25 2.77
CA SER A 33 -5.95 -2.39 2.46
C SER A 33 -6.07 -1.22 3.43
N ILE A 34 -6.84 -0.20 3.04
CA ILE A 34 -7.13 0.95 3.92
C ILE A 34 -7.89 0.51 5.17
N HIS A 35 -8.84 -0.41 5.05
CA HIS A 35 -9.57 -0.96 6.19
C HIS A 35 -8.61 -1.64 7.18
N GLY A 36 -7.75 -2.55 6.70
CA GLY A 36 -6.78 -3.24 7.56
C GLY A 36 -5.78 -2.29 8.22
N LYS A 37 -5.28 -1.27 7.50
CA LYS A 37 -4.41 -0.22 8.06
C LYS A 37 -5.11 0.55 9.17
N LEU A 38 -6.35 1.00 8.95
CA LEU A 38 -7.10 1.76 9.93
C LEU A 38 -7.45 0.93 11.17
N VAL A 39 -7.79 -0.34 11.01
CA VAL A 39 -8.05 -1.21 12.17
C VAL A 39 -6.77 -1.47 12.95
N ARG A 40 -5.62 -1.64 12.29
CA ARG A 40 -4.32 -1.74 12.98
C ARG A 40 -3.95 -0.47 13.76
N LEU A 41 -4.40 0.69 13.27
CA LEU A 41 -4.27 1.98 13.97
C LEU A 41 -5.32 2.17 15.09
N GLY A 42 -6.15 1.16 15.37
CA GLY A 42 -7.14 1.20 16.46
C GLY A 42 -8.50 1.78 16.08
N SER A 43 -8.78 2.00 14.79
CA SER A 43 -10.09 2.46 14.36
C SER A 43 -11.16 1.41 14.60
N LYS A 44 -12.18 1.76 15.38
CA LYS A 44 -13.39 0.94 15.59
C LYS A 44 -14.44 1.09 14.49
N LYS A 45 -14.25 2.05 13.57
CA LYS A 45 -15.20 2.34 12.48
C LYS A 45 -14.81 1.66 11.16
N ALA A 46 -13.56 1.26 11.02
CA ALA A 46 -13.09 0.59 9.83
C ALA A 46 -13.58 -0.87 9.82
N ALA A 47 -13.99 -1.36 8.65
CA ALA A 47 -14.50 -2.72 8.52
C ALA A 47 -13.40 -3.75 8.83
N ASP A 48 -13.72 -4.70 9.71
CA ASP A 48 -12.87 -5.83 10.03
C ASP A 48 -13.30 -7.11 9.30
N CYS A 49 -12.64 -8.24 9.62
CA CYS A 49 -12.96 -9.53 9.01
C CYS A 49 -14.44 -9.90 9.19
N ILE A 50 -14.98 -9.62 10.38
CA ILE A 50 -16.33 -10.01 10.78
C ILE A 50 -17.34 -9.08 10.12
N SER A 51 -17.07 -7.78 10.09
CA SER A 51 -17.91 -6.77 9.44
C SER A 51 -18.24 -7.11 7.98
N CYS A 52 -17.36 -7.84 7.32
CA CYS A 52 -17.56 -8.30 5.95
C CYS A 52 -18.07 -9.75 5.84
N HIS A 53 -17.59 -10.69 6.67
CA HIS A 53 -17.87 -12.12 6.51
C HIS A 53 -19.03 -12.66 7.36
N SER A 54 -19.35 -11.98 8.46
CA SER A 54 -20.46 -12.35 9.34
C SER A 54 -21.75 -11.70 8.84
N SER A 55 -22.84 -12.46 8.81
CA SER A 55 -24.16 -11.97 8.42
C SER A 55 -24.88 -11.26 9.57
N ASN A 56 -25.34 -12.01 10.57
CA ASN A 56 -26.13 -11.49 11.69
C ASN A 56 -25.48 -11.77 13.05
N ALA A 57 -24.70 -12.84 13.15
CA ALA A 57 -24.01 -13.25 14.36
C ALA A 57 -22.56 -13.63 14.06
N LEU A 58 -21.67 -13.53 15.06
CA LEU A 58 -20.22 -13.73 14.91
C LEU A 58 -19.83 -15.06 14.23
N HIS A 59 -20.61 -16.12 14.41
CA HIS A 59 -20.38 -17.45 13.84
C HIS A 59 -21.21 -17.73 12.58
N ASP A 60 -22.02 -16.77 12.14
CA ASP A 60 -22.84 -16.84 10.94
C ASP A 60 -21.99 -16.49 9.71
N ILE A 61 -20.96 -17.30 9.47
CA ILE A 61 -19.95 -17.13 8.43
C ILE A 61 -20.16 -18.23 7.39
N TYR A 62 -20.54 -17.81 6.18
CA TYR A 62 -20.81 -18.72 5.08
C TYR A 62 -19.72 -18.67 4.00
N GLY A 63 -19.64 -19.72 3.18
CA GLY A 63 -18.78 -19.73 2.00
C GLY A 63 -19.22 -18.69 0.97
N LYS A 64 -18.30 -18.21 0.13
CA LYS A 64 -18.56 -17.14 -0.85
C LYS A 64 -19.72 -17.43 -1.82
N ASP A 65 -19.99 -18.71 -2.07
CA ASP A 65 -21.00 -19.18 -3.02
C ASP A 65 -22.35 -19.47 -2.34
N ASP A 66 -22.45 -19.31 -1.01
CA ASP A 66 -23.72 -19.43 -0.29
C ASP A 66 -24.49 -18.09 -0.41
N PRO A 67 -25.76 -18.10 -0.84
CA PRO A 67 -26.58 -16.89 -0.94
C PRO A 67 -26.77 -16.12 0.38
N ARG A 68 -26.55 -16.78 1.53
CA ARG A 68 -26.60 -16.15 2.87
C ARG A 68 -25.32 -15.40 3.21
N ALA A 69 -24.22 -15.63 2.48
CA ALA A 69 -22.97 -14.94 2.74
C ALA A 69 -23.11 -13.45 2.40
N THR A 70 -22.69 -12.59 3.32
CA THR A 70 -22.55 -11.14 3.08
C THR A 70 -21.55 -10.81 1.97
N ILE A 71 -20.60 -11.71 1.73
CA ILE A 71 -19.62 -11.63 0.64
C ILE A 71 -20.09 -12.25 -0.68
N HIS A 72 -21.32 -12.79 -0.74
CA HIS A 72 -21.89 -13.30 -1.99
C HIS A 72 -22.00 -12.14 -3.00
N PRO A 73 -21.72 -12.34 -4.30
CA PRO A 73 -21.74 -11.29 -5.31
C PRO A 73 -23.00 -10.41 -5.27
N ASP A 74 -24.16 -11.02 -5.09
CA ASP A 74 -25.45 -10.33 -5.04
C ASP A 74 -25.66 -9.52 -3.74
N ASN A 75 -24.95 -9.87 -2.68
CA ASN A 75 -25.05 -9.21 -1.37
C ASN A 75 -23.98 -8.12 -1.17
N LEU A 76 -22.92 -8.09 -1.98
CA LEU A 76 -21.79 -7.16 -1.80
C LEU A 76 -22.22 -5.69 -1.75
N ALA A 77 -23.15 -5.28 -2.62
CA ALA A 77 -23.68 -3.91 -2.60
C ALA A 77 -24.35 -3.57 -1.27
N LYS A 78 -25.14 -4.50 -0.72
CA LYS A 78 -25.79 -4.33 0.59
C LYS A 78 -24.76 -4.25 1.71
N THR A 79 -23.75 -5.11 1.69
CA THR A 79 -22.66 -5.16 2.69
C THR A 79 -21.86 -3.85 2.69
N CYS A 80 -21.42 -3.37 1.53
CA CYS A 80 -20.66 -2.13 1.45
C CYS A 80 -21.50 -0.90 1.79
N ASN A 81 -22.80 -0.89 1.44
CA ASN A 81 -23.72 0.20 1.74
C ASN A 81 -23.97 0.43 3.24
N GLN A 82 -23.64 -0.54 4.11
CA GLN A 82 -23.72 -0.36 5.56
C GLN A 82 -22.91 0.85 6.04
N CYS A 83 -21.77 1.13 5.39
CA CYS A 83 -20.92 2.28 5.69
C CYS A 83 -20.84 3.26 4.51
N HIS A 84 -20.82 2.78 3.27
CA HIS A 84 -20.68 3.60 2.07
C HIS A 84 -22.03 3.86 1.40
N LYS A 85 -22.77 4.89 1.83
CA LYS A 85 -24.14 5.20 1.37
C LYS A 85 -24.35 5.41 -0.13
N LYS A 86 -23.29 5.44 -0.94
CA LYS A 86 -23.33 5.65 -2.40
C LYS A 86 -22.47 4.60 -3.13
N THR A 87 -22.63 3.33 -2.78
CA THR A 87 -22.01 2.28 -3.60
C THR A 87 -22.76 2.07 -4.90
N ASN A 88 -22.03 1.61 -5.91
CA ASN A 88 -22.53 1.23 -7.23
C ASN A 88 -21.83 -0.07 -7.66
N ASP A 89 -22.25 -0.65 -8.77
CA ASP A 89 -21.76 -1.93 -9.26
C ASP A 89 -20.25 -1.94 -9.54
N TRP A 90 -19.66 -0.80 -9.90
CA TRP A 90 -18.21 -0.73 -10.11
C TRP A 90 -17.45 -0.66 -8.79
N PHE A 91 -18.02 -0.02 -7.76
CA PHE A 91 -17.41 0.12 -6.45
C PHE A 91 -17.24 -1.25 -5.78
N VAL A 92 -18.25 -2.11 -5.86
CA VAL A 92 -18.22 -3.45 -5.24
C VAL A 92 -17.30 -4.43 -5.97
N LYS A 93 -16.88 -4.12 -7.21
CA LYS A 93 -15.89 -4.91 -7.96
C LYS A 93 -14.46 -4.69 -7.48
N ILE A 94 -14.22 -3.73 -6.58
CA ILE A 94 -12.90 -3.54 -5.97
C ILE A 94 -12.59 -4.77 -5.12
N ALA A 95 -11.63 -5.57 -5.57
CA ALA A 95 -11.18 -6.76 -4.83
C ALA A 95 -10.61 -6.33 -3.47
N VAL A 96 -11.24 -6.78 -2.39
CA VAL A 96 -10.82 -6.48 -1.00
C VAL A 96 -9.68 -7.39 -0.54
N HIS A 97 -9.54 -8.55 -1.18
CA HIS A 97 -8.42 -9.49 -1.07
C HIS A 97 -7.78 -9.73 -2.44
N PRO A 98 -7.08 -8.74 -3.04
CA PRO A 98 -6.47 -8.91 -4.34
C PRO A 98 -5.33 -9.95 -4.23
N SER A 99 -5.52 -11.11 -4.86
CA SER A 99 -4.42 -12.02 -5.16
C SER A 99 -3.71 -11.49 -6.40
N VAL A 100 -2.57 -10.83 -6.20
CA VAL A 100 -1.66 -10.48 -7.30
C VAL A 100 -0.91 -11.76 -7.68
N ASP A 101 -1.62 -12.71 -8.26
CA ASP A 101 -0.99 -13.91 -8.80
C ASP A 101 -0.39 -13.56 -10.17
N HIS A 102 0.87 -13.94 -10.38
CA HIS A 102 1.62 -13.67 -11.61
C HIS A 102 0.91 -14.18 -12.87
N LYS A 103 0.01 -15.14 -12.70
CA LYS A 103 -0.65 -15.87 -13.79
C LYS A 103 -1.96 -15.27 -14.28
N GLU A 104 -2.64 -14.42 -13.52
CA GLU A 104 -3.99 -13.98 -13.93
C GLU A 104 -3.99 -12.73 -14.81
N ASN A 105 -3.01 -11.81 -14.69
CA ASN A 105 -2.96 -10.60 -15.54
C ASN A 105 -1.53 -10.05 -15.72
N ILE A 106 -0.79 -10.58 -16.71
CA ILE A 106 0.59 -10.13 -17.05
C ILE A 106 0.68 -8.62 -17.30
N VAL A 107 -0.39 -8.02 -17.84
CA VAL A 107 -0.49 -6.58 -18.12
C VAL A 107 -0.47 -5.75 -16.84
N ILE A 108 -1.22 -6.16 -15.81
CA ILE A 108 -1.28 -5.45 -14.53
C ILE A 108 0.08 -5.54 -13.80
N TYR A 109 0.72 -6.71 -13.86
CA TYR A 109 2.06 -6.88 -13.32
C TYR A 109 3.09 -5.98 -14.03
N GLY A 110 3.10 -6.01 -15.37
CA GLY A 110 3.99 -5.19 -16.19
C GLY A 110 3.80 -3.69 -15.93
N MET A 111 2.56 -3.23 -15.89
CA MET A 111 2.25 -1.83 -15.59
C MET A 111 2.71 -1.43 -14.18
N ASN A 112 2.47 -2.25 -13.15
CA ASN A 112 2.93 -1.98 -11.79
C ASN A 112 4.46 -1.97 -11.70
N LEU A 113 5.14 -2.88 -12.40
CA LEU A 113 6.60 -2.93 -12.46
C LEU A 113 7.17 -1.65 -13.09
N VAL A 114 6.63 -1.24 -14.24
CA VAL A 114 7.06 -0.03 -14.95
C VAL A 114 6.83 1.21 -14.08
N LEU A 115 5.64 1.38 -13.52
CA LEU A 115 5.32 2.52 -12.64
C LEU A 115 6.22 2.55 -11.40
N ARG A 116 6.51 1.39 -10.80
CA ARG A 116 7.37 1.28 -9.63
C ARG A 116 8.82 1.63 -9.96
N VAL A 117 9.35 1.13 -11.09
CA VAL A 117 10.71 1.45 -11.54
C VAL A 117 10.83 2.92 -11.92
N ALA A 118 9.84 3.49 -12.62
CA ALA A 118 9.83 4.91 -12.97
C ALA A 118 9.80 5.80 -11.72
N LEU A 119 8.93 5.49 -10.75
CA LEU A 119 8.81 6.24 -9.51
C LEU A 119 10.11 6.17 -8.69
N TYR A 120 10.63 4.98 -8.42
CA TYR A 120 11.89 4.88 -7.67
C TYR A 120 13.08 5.42 -8.44
N GLY A 121 13.13 5.23 -9.76
CA GLY A 121 14.17 5.78 -10.62
C GLY A 121 14.22 7.30 -10.56
N SER A 122 13.06 7.96 -10.63
CA SER A 122 12.99 9.43 -10.50
C SER A 122 13.41 9.93 -9.12
N VAL A 123 12.94 9.30 -8.04
CA VAL A 123 13.29 9.70 -6.67
C VAL A 123 14.78 9.50 -6.40
N ILE A 124 15.33 8.34 -6.77
CA ILE A 124 16.76 8.04 -6.59
C ILE A 124 17.62 8.97 -7.45
N SER A 125 17.20 9.26 -8.68
CA SER A 125 17.90 10.19 -9.57
C SER A 125 17.95 11.61 -8.98
N LEU A 126 16.82 12.13 -8.49
CA LEU A 126 16.76 13.45 -7.84
C LEU A 126 17.60 13.49 -6.56
N MET A 127 17.53 12.45 -5.72
CA MET A 127 18.38 12.33 -4.54
C MET A 127 19.88 12.27 -4.91
N GLY A 128 20.22 11.57 -6.00
CA GLY A 128 21.58 11.48 -6.52
C GLY A 128 22.10 12.81 -7.05
N LEU A 129 21.29 13.56 -7.79
CA LEU A 129 21.63 14.91 -8.27
C LEU A 129 21.85 15.87 -7.09
N MET A 130 20.97 15.85 -6.08
CA MET A 130 21.16 16.64 -4.86
C MET A 130 22.45 16.28 -4.13
N LEU A 131 22.77 14.99 -4.00
CA LEU A 131 24.03 14.54 -3.38
C LEU A 131 25.25 15.00 -4.19
N PHE A 132 25.22 14.85 -5.51
CA PHE A 132 26.30 15.26 -6.40
C PHE A 132 26.55 16.77 -6.32
N GLU A 133 25.50 17.58 -6.38
CA GLU A 133 25.59 19.02 -6.23
C GLU A 133 26.14 19.42 -4.85
N THR A 134 25.66 18.77 -3.79
CA THR A 134 26.13 19.02 -2.42
C THR A 134 27.60 18.69 -2.25
N ILE A 135 28.06 17.55 -2.79
CA ILE A 135 29.48 17.14 -2.76
C ILE A 135 30.33 18.10 -3.63
N GLY A 136 29.88 18.44 -4.83
CA GLY A 136 30.57 19.36 -5.74
C GLY A 136 30.76 20.75 -5.12
N ARG A 137 29.74 21.27 -4.43
CA ARG A 137 29.82 22.55 -3.70
C ARG A 137 30.73 22.47 -2.47
N ARG A 138 30.72 21.35 -1.74
CA ARG A 138 31.66 21.09 -0.62
C ARG A 138 33.11 21.04 -1.10
N ARG A 139 33.39 20.35 -2.22
CA ARG A 139 34.72 20.31 -2.87
C ARG A 139 35.15 21.68 -3.38
N SER A 140 34.22 22.50 -3.87
CA SER A 140 34.48 23.89 -4.32
C SER A 140 34.76 24.88 -3.17
N GLY A 141 34.80 24.41 -1.92
CA GLY A 141 35.15 25.20 -0.74
C GLY A 141 34.02 26.10 -0.23
N ILE A 142 32.78 25.92 -0.68
CA ILE A 142 31.60 26.66 -0.20
C ILE A 142 31.19 26.06 1.14
N ARG A 143 31.35 26.82 2.23
CA ARG A 143 30.93 26.39 3.58
C ARG A 143 29.42 26.53 3.74
N PHE A 144 28.83 25.56 4.44
CA PHE A 144 27.44 25.59 4.85
C PHE A 144 27.26 26.71 5.89
N LEU A 145 26.58 27.79 5.52
CA LEU A 145 26.31 28.93 6.39
C LEU A 145 24.80 29.05 6.56
N PHE A 146 24.32 28.76 7.78
CA PHE A 146 22.98 29.13 8.21
C PHE A 146 22.99 30.61 8.60
N ARG A 147 22.62 31.50 7.69
CA ARG A 147 22.43 32.92 8.02
C ARG A 147 21.09 33.38 7.47
N ARG A 148 20.16 33.71 8.37
CA ARG A 148 18.81 34.24 8.10
C ARG A 148 17.91 33.34 7.22
N GLY A 149 17.76 32.06 7.58
CA GLY A 149 16.68 31.21 7.06
C GLY A 149 16.84 30.66 5.64
N THR A 150 17.72 31.23 4.81
CA THR A 150 18.18 30.60 3.57
C THR A 150 19.55 29.98 3.81
N SER A 151 19.64 28.65 3.79
CA SER A 151 20.93 28.01 3.52
C SER A 151 21.39 28.46 2.11
N TRP A 152 22.69 28.61 1.88
CA TRP A 152 23.33 28.91 0.56
C TRP A 152 23.68 30.37 0.22
N GLN A 153 24.75 30.95 0.81
CA GLN A 153 25.48 32.09 0.21
C GLN A 153 26.99 32.14 0.59
N GLY A 154 27.78 31.11 0.27
CA GLY A 154 29.25 31.19 0.32
C GLY A 154 29.85 31.31 -1.08
N ARG A 155 30.69 32.33 -1.36
CA ARG A 155 31.41 32.44 -2.64
C ARG A 155 32.46 31.32 -2.78
N SER A 156 32.46 30.64 -3.93
CA SER A 156 33.48 29.65 -4.32
C SER A 156 34.90 30.25 -4.25
N LYS A 157 35.84 29.52 -3.63
CA LYS A 157 37.26 29.96 -3.54
C LYS A 157 37.93 30.04 -4.92
N THR A 158 37.46 29.28 -5.91
CA THR A 158 38.06 29.17 -7.24
C THR A 158 37.84 30.40 -8.10
N LYS A 159 36.67 31.06 -7.99
CA LYS A 159 36.39 32.31 -8.73
C LYS A 159 37.18 33.53 -8.22
N SER A 160 37.68 33.51 -6.99
CA SER A 160 38.47 34.61 -6.44
C SER A 160 39.86 34.77 -7.07
N LYS A 161 40.41 33.71 -7.72
CA LYS A 161 41.75 33.77 -8.33
C LYS A 161 41.77 34.25 -9.79
N LYS A 162 40.63 34.27 -10.50
CA LYS A 162 40.55 34.67 -11.93
C LYS A 162 40.28 36.16 -12.18
N GLY A 163 40.14 36.98 -11.14
CA GLY A 163 39.88 38.43 -11.25
C GLY A 163 41.02 39.31 -10.74
N LYS A 164 42.25 38.79 -10.67
CA LYS A 164 43.48 39.54 -10.37
C LYS A 164 44.53 39.27 -11.45
N GLN A 165 44.24 39.72 -12.67
CA GLN A 165 45.22 40.14 -13.67
C GLN A 165 44.60 41.31 -14.42
#